data_AF-A0A7S1CKT4-F1
#
_entry.id   AF-A0A7S1CKT4-F1
#
_cell.length_a   1.000
_cell.length_b   1.000
_cell.length_c   1.000
_cell.angle_alpha   90.00
_cell.angle_beta   90.00
_cell.angle_gamma   90.00
#
_symmetry.space_group_name_H-M   'P 1'
#
loop_
_entity.id
_entity.type
_entity.pdbx_description
1 polymer ?
#
loop_
_entity_poly.entity_id
_entity_poly.type
_entity_poly.pdbx_seq_one_letter_code
_entity_poly.pdbx_strand_id
1 'polypeptide(L)'
;DRLSPSAAPSPYAARAASTGAYDKFEPRKDVSESGTPVVNSHTEWDPLEEVIVGRVDGATVPEWHVSGKAVWPSKWWHLFKEDATKPFPKKLMEGAARELDGLAATLEGEGITVRRPDAAETGDFDVAVKTPDFESPSQLYAAMPRDV
;
A
#
# COMPACT_ATOMS: atom_id res chain seq x y z
N ASP A 1 -2.57 -6.22 -65.37
CA ASP A 1 -2.31 -4.82 -64.98
C ASP A 1 -3.10 -4.42 -63.73
N ARG A 2 -2.50 -4.63 -62.55
CA ARG A 2 -2.86 -3.93 -61.32
C ARG A 2 -1.55 -3.44 -60.70
N LEU A 3 -1.42 -2.13 -60.59
CA LEU A 3 -0.31 -1.41 -59.98
C LEU A 3 -0.13 -1.87 -58.52
N SER A 4 1.08 -2.29 -58.16
CA SER A 4 1.49 -2.53 -56.77
C SER A 4 1.88 -1.18 -56.13
N PRO A 5 1.40 -0.83 -54.93
CA PRO A 5 1.88 0.35 -54.24
C PRO A 5 3.25 0.06 -53.60
N SER A 6 4.21 0.93 -53.91
CA SER A 6 5.53 1.02 -53.28
C SER A 6 5.37 1.35 -51.80
N ALA A 7 5.76 0.43 -50.91
CA ALA A 7 5.87 0.71 -49.48
C ALA A 7 7.22 1.39 -49.20
N ALA A 8 7.18 2.61 -48.70
CA ALA A 8 8.35 3.31 -48.19
C ALA A 8 8.99 2.51 -47.03
N PRO A 9 10.33 2.50 -46.90
CA PRO A 9 10.99 1.76 -45.83
C PRO A 9 10.66 2.33 -44.45
N SER A 10 10.48 1.43 -43.49
CA SER A 10 10.23 1.73 -42.08
C SER A 10 11.35 2.59 -41.48
N PRO A 11 11.03 3.67 -40.72
CA PRO A 11 12.03 4.53 -40.10
C PRO A 11 12.84 3.85 -38.98
N TYR A 12 12.56 2.59 -38.64
CA TYR A 12 13.27 1.84 -37.60
C TYR A 12 14.49 1.04 -38.09
N ALA A 13 14.83 1.10 -39.38
CA ALA A 13 15.87 0.23 -39.96
C ALA A 13 17.33 0.69 -39.76
N ALA A 14 17.62 1.72 -38.95
CA ALA A 14 19.00 2.19 -38.82
C ALA A 14 19.37 2.62 -37.39
N ARG A 15 19.82 1.65 -36.58
CA ARG A 15 20.92 1.89 -35.62
C ARG A 15 21.56 0.59 -35.14
N ALA A 16 22.36 -0.02 -36.01
CA ALA A 16 23.40 -0.93 -35.57
C ALA A 16 24.70 -0.13 -35.37
N ALA A 17 25.48 -0.57 -34.36
CA ALA A 17 26.83 -0.13 -33.98
C ALA A 17 26.94 1.15 -33.13
N SER A 18 26.79 0.95 -31.82
CA SER A 18 27.62 1.66 -30.83
C SER A 18 28.29 0.60 -29.96
N THR A 19 29.54 0.29 -30.26
CA THR A 19 30.44 -0.47 -29.37
C THR A 19 30.89 0.45 -28.24
N GLY A 20 29.98 0.71 -27.29
CA GLY A 20 30.30 1.27 -25.97
C GLY A 20 30.22 0.14 -24.95
N ALA A 21 31.11 0.17 -23.95
CA ALA A 21 31.20 -0.83 -22.89
C ALA A 21 29.81 -1.28 -22.42
N TYR A 22 29.57 -2.59 -22.41
CA TYR A 22 28.39 -3.17 -21.80
C TYR A 22 28.44 -2.82 -20.30
N ASP A 23 27.75 -1.75 -19.91
CA ASP A 23 27.31 -1.59 -18.54
C ASP A 23 26.57 -2.87 -18.21
N LYS A 24 27.05 -3.57 -17.18
CA LYS A 24 26.37 -4.75 -16.65
C LYS A 24 24.95 -4.33 -16.32
N PHE A 25 23.99 -4.80 -17.12
CA PHE A 25 22.58 -4.61 -16.83
C PHE A 25 22.30 -5.49 -15.60
N GLU A 26 22.34 -4.89 -14.42
CA GLU A 26 21.94 -5.61 -13.22
C GLU A 26 20.46 -5.96 -13.38
N PRO A 27 20.09 -7.24 -13.20
CA PRO A 27 18.70 -7.64 -13.30
C PRO A 27 17.89 -6.85 -12.27
N ARG A 28 16.81 -6.27 -12.75
CA ARG A 28 15.85 -5.52 -11.95
C ARG A 28 15.33 -6.43 -10.83
N LYS A 29 15.54 -6.03 -9.57
CA LYS A 29 15.13 -6.81 -8.37
C LYS A 29 13.61 -7.02 -8.26
N ASP A 30 12.84 -6.28 -9.06
CA ASP A 30 11.37 -6.29 -9.14
C ASP A 30 10.80 -7.30 -10.13
N VAL A 31 11.64 -8.12 -10.77
CA VAL A 31 11.24 -9.09 -11.78
C VAL A 31 11.39 -10.50 -11.21
N SER A 32 10.28 -11.25 -11.16
CA SER A 32 10.28 -12.66 -10.77
C SER A 32 11.17 -13.49 -11.72
N GLU A 33 11.52 -14.72 -11.33
CA GLU A 33 12.31 -15.63 -12.19
C GLU A 33 11.66 -15.86 -13.57
N SER A 34 10.34 -15.64 -13.70
CA SER A 34 9.58 -15.75 -14.94
C SER A 34 9.56 -14.49 -15.81
N GLY A 35 10.17 -13.38 -15.38
CA GLY A 35 10.09 -12.10 -16.10
C GLY A 35 8.87 -11.25 -15.76
N THR A 36 8.04 -11.66 -14.80
CA THR A 36 6.79 -10.99 -14.42
C THR A 36 7.05 -10.02 -13.25
N PRO A 37 6.42 -8.83 -13.20
CA PRO A 37 6.50 -7.97 -12.04
C PRO A 37 5.98 -8.68 -10.78
N VAL A 38 6.60 -8.43 -9.62
CA VAL A 38 6.15 -8.98 -8.32
C VAL A 38 4.70 -8.62 -8.02
N VAL A 39 4.26 -7.42 -8.42
CA VAL A 39 2.86 -7.00 -8.31
C VAL A 39 2.13 -7.36 -9.60
N ASN A 40 1.32 -8.41 -9.55
CA ASN A 40 0.49 -8.85 -10.65
C ASN A 40 -0.84 -9.43 -10.12
N SER A 41 -1.88 -8.60 -10.05
CA SER A 41 -3.20 -9.03 -9.58
C SER A 41 -4.28 -8.43 -10.46
N HIS A 42 -5.17 -9.28 -10.97
CA HIS A 42 -6.19 -8.91 -11.95
C HIS A 42 -7.61 -9.20 -11.46
N THR A 43 -7.76 -10.04 -10.45
CA THR A 43 -9.05 -10.42 -9.87
C THR A 43 -8.92 -10.55 -8.36
N GLU A 44 -10.06 -10.62 -7.68
CA GLU A 44 -10.12 -10.78 -6.22
C GLU A 44 -10.26 -12.26 -5.81
N TRP A 45 -10.12 -13.22 -6.74
CA TRP A 45 -10.40 -14.65 -6.50
C TRP A 45 -9.38 -15.63 -7.09
N ASP A 46 -8.47 -15.16 -7.96
CA ASP A 46 -7.35 -16.00 -8.39
C ASP A 46 -6.51 -16.42 -7.17
N PRO A 47 -5.79 -17.55 -7.24
CA PRO A 47 -4.96 -18.03 -6.13
C PRO A 47 -4.04 -16.92 -5.58
N LEU A 48 -4.11 -16.69 -4.27
CA LEU A 48 -3.35 -15.63 -3.62
C LEU A 48 -1.89 -16.06 -3.41
N GLU A 49 -0.94 -15.25 -3.88
CA GLU A 49 0.51 -15.54 -3.76
C GLU A 49 1.21 -14.66 -2.72
N GLU A 50 0.91 -13.35 -2.71
CA GLU A 50 1.47 -12.37 -1.76
C GLU A 50 0.39 -11.35 -1.34
N VAL A 51 0.37 -10.96 -0.07
CA VAL A 51 -0.62 -10.02 0.48
C VAL A 51 -0.04 -9.11 1.56
N ILE A 52 -0.58 -7.89 1.66
CA ILE A 52 -0.26 -6.96 2.76
C ILE A 52 -1.35 -7.07 3.84
N VAL A 53 -0.94 -7.37 5.07
CA VAL A 53 -1.82 -7.35 6.25
C VAL A 53 -1.45 -6.17 7.14
N GLY A 54 -2.43 -5.33 7.48
CA GLY A 54 -2.22 -4.11 8.24
C GLY A 54 -1.74 -4.32 9.69
N ARG A 55 -1.53 -3.20 10.39
CA ARG A 55 -1.17 -3.13 11.81
C ARG A 55 -2.02 -2.09 12.54
N VAL A 56 -2.33 -2.36 13.81
CA VAL A 56 -3.02 -1.42 14.71
C VAL A 56 -2.08 -0.73 15.69
N ASP A 57 -0.79 -1.08 15.65
CA ASP A 57 0.25 -0.45 16.46
C ASP A 57 0.26 1.06 16.26
N GLY A 58 0.25 1.80 17.37
CA GLY A 58 0.27 3.26 17.36
C GLY A 58 -1.02 3.94 16.90
N ALA A 59 -2.10 3.22 16.56
CA ALA A 59 -3.33 3.83 16.05
C ALA A 59 -3.88 4.93 16.99
N THR A 60 -4.21 6.08 16.39
CA THR A 60 -4.60 7.31 17.10
C THR A 60 -5.99 7.75 16.67
N VAL A 61 -6.79 8.19 17.65
CA VAL A 61 -8.11 8.76 17.38
C VAL A 61 -7.94 10.05 16.58
N PRO A 62 -8.49 10.15 15.36
CA PRO A 62 -8.33 11.31 14.50
C PRO A 62 -9.09 12.52 15.07
N GLU A 63 -8.75 13.71 14.57
CA GLU A 63 -9.45 14.93 14.95
C GLU A 63 -10.95 14.92 14.58
N TRP A 64 -11.72 15.72 15.32
CA TRP A 64 -13.11 15.97 14.98
C TRP A 64 -13.23 16.90 13.77
N HIS A 65 -13.32 16.31 12.58
CA HIS A 65 -13.46 17.03 11.31
C HIS A 65 -14.83 16.76 10.63
N VAL A 66 -15.25 17.67 9.74
CA VAL A 66 -16.53 17.55 9.02
C VAL A 66 -16.59 16.31 8.12
N SER A 67 -15.45 15.85 7.59
CA SER A 67 -15.36 14.61 6.81
C SER A 67 -15.67 13.39 7.66
N GLY A 68 -15.12 13.31 8.87
CA GLY A 68 -15.41 12.24 9.83
C GLY A 68 -16.87 12.26 10.27
N LYS A 69 -17.40 13.45 10.62
CA LYS A 69 -18.82 13.60 11.00
C LYS A 69 -19.79 13.08 9.93
N ALA A 70 -19.45 13.23 8.64
CA ALA A 70 -20.31 12.82 7.54
C ALA A 70 -20.46 11.29 7.42
N VAL A 71 -19.47 10.51 7.89
CA VAL A 71 -19.43 9.05 7.68
C VAL A 71 -19.47 8.24 8.97
N TRP A 72 -19.05 8.82 10.10
CA TRP A 72 -19.02 8.10 11.38
C TRP A 72 -20.39 8.01 12.04
N PRO A 73 -20.79 6.84 12.57
CA PRO A 73 -22.02 6.69 13.33
C PRO A 73 -22.09 7.67 14.50
N SER A 74 -23.21 8.38 14.64
CA SER A 74 -23.38 9.45 15.63
C SER A 74 -23.17 9.03 17.09
N LYS A 75 -23.45 7.76 17.42
CA LYS A 75 -23.19 7.17 18.74
C LYS A 75 -21.71 7.24 19.18
N TRP A 76 -20.78 7.30 18.21
CA TRP A 76 -19.34 7.35 18.47
C TRP A 76 -18.75 8.75 18.40
N TRP A 77 -19.53 9.79 18.12
CA TRP A 77 -18.99 11.15 18.00
C TRP A 77 -18.32 11.67 19.27
N HIS A 78 -18.71 11.18 20.46
CA HIS A 78 -18.07 11.57 21.72
C HIS A 78 -16.58 11.19 21.74
N LEU A 79 -16.24 9.97 21.29
CA LEU A 79 -14.86 9.48 21.19
C LEU A 79 -13.99 10.46 20.39
N PHE A 80 -14.44 10.83 19.19
CA PHE A 80 -13.65 11.72 18.32
C PHE A 80 -13.59 13.17 18.81
N LYS A 81 -14.57 13.63 19.61
CA LYS A 81 -14.58 14.99 20.16
C LYS A 81 -13.73 15.12 21.43
N GLU A 82 -13.73 14.09 22.26
CA GLU A 82 -13.12 14.13 23.60
C GLU A 82 -11.74 13.47 23.65
N ASP A 83 -11.51 12.50 22.77
CA ASP A 83 -10.29 11.69 22.73
C ASP A 83 -9.47 11.89 21.44
N ALA A 84 -9.76 12.92 20.64
CA ALA A 84 -8.88 13.31 19.53
C ALA A 84 -7.41 13.35 19.98
N THR A 85 -6.52 12.83 19.13
CA THR A 85 -5.08 12.65 19.35
C THR A 85 -4.67 11.67 20.45
N LYS A 86 -5.62 11.05 21.17
CA LYS A 86 -5.31 9.97 22.12
C LYS A 86 -5.25 8.62 21.42
N PRO A 87 -4.50 7.65 21.96
CA PRO A 87 -4.55 6.28 21.48
C PRO A 87 -5.95 5.68 21.65
N PHE A 88 -6.30 4.75 20.76
CA PHE A 88 -7.50 3.92 20.97
C PHE A 88 -7.39 3.08 22.25
N PRO A 89 -8.53 2.61 22.82
CA PRO A 89 -8.53 1.84 24.05
C PRO A 89 -7.59 0.62 24.01
N LYS A 90 -6.57 0.62 24.86
CA LYS A 90 -5.46 -0.36 24.86
C LYS A 90 -5.92 -1.81 24.74
N LYS A 91 -6.91 -2.23 25.54
CA LYS A 91 -7.43 -3.61 25.53
C LYS A 91 -8.01 -4.00 24.16
N LEU A 92 -8.67 -3.08 23.45
CA LEU A 92 -9.20 -3.33 22.12
C LEU A 92 -8.07 -3.44 21.10
N MET A 93 -7.06 -2.57 21.19
CA MET A 93 -5.90 -2.60 20.29
C MET A 93 -5.08 -3.87 20.46
N GLU A 94 -4.84 -4.32 21.69
CA GLU A 94 -4.16 -5.60 21.96
C GLU A 94 -4.97 -6.80 21.42
N GLY A 95 -6.30 -6.74 21.47
CA GLY A 95 -7.18 -7.74 20.87
C GLY A 95 -7.04 -7.78 19.35
N ALA A 96 -7.19 -6.62 18.71
CA ALA A 96 -7.09 -6.49 17.26
C ALA A 96 -5.71 -6.86 16.73
N ALA A 97 -4.63 -6.52 17.46
CA ALA A 97 -3.27 -6.91 17.10
C ALA A 97 -3.13 -8.44 17.07
N ARG A 98 -3.62 -9.14 18.10
CA ARG A 98 -3.61 -10.61 18.13
C ARG A 98 -4.44 -11.23 17.01
N GLU A 99 -5.58 -10.64 16.67
CA GLU A 99 -6.41 -11.10 15.55
C GLU A 99 -5.69 -10.93 14.20
N LEU A 100 -5.04 -9.79 13.96
CA LEU A 100 -4.27 -9.53 12.74
C LEU A 100 -3.03 -10.42 12.64
N ASP A 101 -2.34 -10.67 13.75
CA ASP A 101 -1.20 -11.58 13.79
C ASP A 101 -1.65 -13.03 13.57
N GLY A 102 -2.80 -13.43 14.10
CA GLY A 102 -3.41 -14.73 13.82
C GLY A 102 -3.79 -14.88 12.34
N LEU A 103 -4.34 -13.84 11.71
CA LEU A 103 -4.64 -13.83 10.29
C LEU A 103 -3.35 -13.98 9.45
N ALA A 104 -2.31 -13.20 9.75
CA ALA A 104 -1.03 -13.29 9.07
C ALA A 104 -0.44 -14.71 9.16
N ALA A 105 -0.38 -15.29 10.37
CA ALA A 105 0.13 -16.64 10.59
C ALA A 105 -0.70 -17.71 9.86
N THR A 106 -2.02 -17.51 9.77
CA THR A 106 -2.90 -18.43 9.03
C THR A 106 -2.58 -18.39 7.53
N LEU A 107 -2.43 -17.21 6.94
CA LEU A 107 -2.11 -17.03 5.52
C LEU A 107 -0.72 -17.61 5.18
N GLU A 108 0.28 -17.34 6.03
CA GLU A 108 1.61 -17.95 5.90
C GLU A 108 1.56 -19.47 5.98
N GLY A 109 0.71 -20.03 6.84
CA GLY A 109 0.46 -21.47 6.94
C GLY A 109 -0.12 -22.09 5.66
N GLU A 110 -0.85 -21.30 4.86
CA GLU A 110 -1.37 -21.69 3.53
C GLU A 110 -0.35 -21.46 2.40
N GLY A 111 0.89 -21.04 2.72
CA GLY A 111 1.95 -20.81 1.75
C GLY A 111 1.92 -19.44 1.08
N ILE A 112 1.10 -18.51 1.57
CA ILE A 112 0.98 -17.14 1.05
C ILE A 112 2.08 -16.27 1.67
N THR A 113 2.76 -15.47 0.87
CA THR A 113 3.72 -14.48 1.39
C THR A 113 2.96 -13.33 2.05
N VAL A 114 3.21 -13.08 3.34
CA VAL A 114 2.60 -11.95 4.05
C VAL A 114 3.62 -10.83 4.24
N ARG A 115 3.26 -9.62 3.81
CA ARG A 115 3.96 -8.37 4.14
C ARG A 115 3.16 -7.61 5.19
N ARG A 116 3.88 -6.94 6.10
CA ARG A 116 3.28 -6.09 7.13
C ARG A 116 3.88 -4.69 7.00
N PRO A 117 3.10 -3.61 7.19
CA PRO A 117 3.67 -2.28 7.35
C PRO A 117 4.68 -2.25 8.51
N ASP A 118 5.75 -1.48 8.37
CA ASP A 118 6.72 -1.25 9.46
C ASP A 118 6.15 -0.25 10.46
N ALA A 119 5.11 -0.64 11.20
CA ALA A 119 4.48 0.23 12.18
C ALA A 119 5.40 0.54 13.39
N ALA A 120 6.46 -0.26 13.60
CA ALA A 120 7.45 -0.02 14.65
C ALA A 120 8.42 1.14 14.31
N GLU A 121 8.61 1.47 13.02
CA GLU A 121 9.35 2.68 12.64
C GLU A 121 8.45 3.92 12.60
N THR A 122 7.16 3.75 12.33
CA THR A 122 6.17 4.84 12.24
C THR A 122 5.33 4.98 13.51
N GLY A 123 5.93 4.92 14.71
CA GLY A 123 5.25 5.02 16.01
C GLY A 123 4.51 6.35 16.30
N ASP A 124 3.99 7.00 15.25
CA ASP A 124 3.83 8.42 15.04
C ASP A 124 2.43 8.75 14.49
N PHE A 125 1.43 7.88 14.67
CA PHE A 125 0.06 8.30 14.29
C PHE A 125 -0.49 9.40 15.20
N ASP A 126 0.19 9.72 16.30
CA ASP A 126 -0.05 10.89 17.15
C ASP A 126 0.78 12.14 16.75
N VAL A 127 1.54 12.06 15.64
CA VAL A 127 2.35 13.20 15.15
C VAL A 127 1.51 14.11 14.26
N ALA A 128 1.63 15.42 14.53
CA ALA A 128 0.97 16.45 13.75
C ALA A 128 1.56 16.55 12.33
N VAL A 129 0.68 16.76 11.35
CA VAL A 129 1.03 16.96 9.94
C VAL A 129 0.57 18.33 9.51
N LYS A 130 1.44 19.07 8.81
CA LYS A 130 1.14 20.41 8.32
C LYS A 130 1.51 20.55 6.85
N THR A 131 0.58 21.07 6.07
CA THR A 131 0.76 21.47 4.68
C THR A 131 0.48 22.97 4.54
N PRO A 132 0.69 23.59 3.36
CA PRO A 132 0.30 24.99 3.14
C PRO A 132 -1.20 25.26 3.34
N ASP A 133 -2.06 24.25 3.15
CA ASP A 133 -3.51 24.41 3.09
C ASP A 133 -4.24 23.90 4.34
N PHE A 134 -3.65 22.95 5.08
CA PHE A 134 -4.25 22.40 6.29
C PHE A 134 -3.21 21.92 7.31
N GLU A 135 -3.67 21.75 8.54
CA GLU A 135 -2.93 21.15 9.64
C GLU A 135 -3.83 20.10 10.29
N SER A 136 -3.26 18.94 10.61
CA SER A 136 -3.91 17.88 11.38
C SER A 136 -3.05 17.59 12.62
N PRO A 137 -3.62 17.54 13.82
CA PRO A 137 -2.85 17.34 15.04
C PRO A 137 -2.35 15.89 15.21
N SER A 138 -2.86 14.96 14.42
CA SER A 138 -2.46 13.56 14.40
C SER A 138 -2.71 12.93 13.02
N GLN A 139 -2.23 11.72 12.83
CA GLN A 139 -2.63 10.83 11.74
C GLN A 139 -3.68 9.82 12.28
N LEU A 140 -3.83 8.68 11.61
CA LEU A 140 -4.90 7.71 11.89
C LEU A 140 -4.37 6.31 12.27
N TYR A 141 -3.98 5.47 11.29
CA TYR A 141 -3.47 4.11 11.50
C TYR A 141 -2.89 3.50 10.21
N ALA A 142 -2.27 2.31 10.31
CA ALA A 142 -1.88 1.44 9.18
C ALA A 142 -2.64 0.09 9.15
N ALA A 143 -3.87 0.05 9.68
CA ALA A 143 -4.68 -1.16 9.76
C ALA A 143 -5.32 -1.60 8.44
N MET A 144 -5.63 -0.65 7.53
CA MET A 144 -6.42 -0.91 6.32
C MET A 144 -5.62 -0.62 5.04
N PRO A 145 -4.72 -1.52 4.61
CA PRO A 145 -3.94 -1.32 3.38
C PRO A 145 -4.79 -1.27 2.10
N ARG A 146 -6.08 -1.61 2.16
CA ARG A 146 -7.00 -1.51 1.01
C ARG A 146 -7.53 -0.09 0.78
N ASP A 147 -7.42 0.79 1.77
CA ASP A 147 -7.94 2.17 1.71
C ASP A 147 -6.98 3.13 0.97
N VAL A 148 -5.71 2.75 0.79
CA VAL A 148 -4.62 3.59 0.24
C VAL A 148 -3.94 2.96 -0.98
#